data_AF-A0A4P6Q2H7-F1
#
_entry.id   AF-A0A4P6Q2H7-F1
#
_cell.length_a   1.000
_cell.length_b   1.000
_cell.length_c   1.000
_cell.angle_alpha   90.00
_cell.angle_beta   90.00
_cell.angle_gamma   90.00
#
_symmetry.space_group_name_H-M   'P 1'
#
loop_
_entity.id
_entity.type
_entity.pdbx_description
1 polymer ?
#
loop_
_entity_poly.entity_id
_entity_poly.type
_entity_poly.pdbx_seq_one_letter_code
_entity_poly.pdbx_strand_id
1 'polypeptide(L)' 'MPHPRAWAEVSRPYWLKVADFDSGGAIRDNKHRDLGALQFPSAEWRAFLSAIKDGDI' A
#
# COMPACT_ATOMS: atom_id res chain seq x y z
N MET A 1 -5.66 28.66 11.58
CA MET A 1 -5.63 27.21 11.33
C MET A 1 -4.95 26.98 9.98
N PRO A 2 -3.71 26.44 9.91
CA PRO A 2 -3.04 26.25 8.63
C PRO A 2 -3.64 25.06 7.88
N HIS A 3 -4.01 25.28 6.62
CA HIS A 3 -4.63 24.30 5.73
C HIS A 3 -3.52 23.51 4.99
N PRO A 4 -3.57 22.18 4.90
CA PRO A 4 -2.62 21.41 4.09
C PRO A 4 -2.76 21.77 2.60
N ARG A 5 -1.62 21.77 1.89
CA ARG A 5 -1.43 22.36 0.55
C ARG A 5 -2.05 21.54 -0.61
N ALA A 6 -2.46 20.29 -0.38
CA ALA A 6 -3.29 19.51 -1.31
C ALA A 6 -3.83 18.24 -0.64
N TRP A 7 -5.10 17.89 -0.91
CA TRP A 7 -5.61 16.53 -0.78
C TRP A 7 -5.71 15.95 -2.19
N ALA A 8 -4.88 14.97 -2.52
CA ALA A 8 -5.05 14.22 -3.76
C ALA A 8 -5.90 12.98 -3.46
N GLU A 9 -7.21 13.11 -3.67
CA GLU A 9 -8.15 11.99 -3.62
C GLU A 9 -8.30 11.40 -5.02
N VAL A 10 -7.75 10.21 -5.24
CA VAL A 10 -8.07 9.42 -6.44
C VAL A 10 -9.27 8.54 -6.13
N SER A 11 -10.46 9.11 -6.32
CA SER A 11 -11.73 8.37 -6.35
C SER A 11 -11.73 7.45 -7.57
N ARG A 12 -11.27 6.21 -7.39
CA ARG A 12 -11.51 5.12 -8.34
C ARG A 12 -12.36 4.04 -7.64
N PRO A 13 -13.34 3.45 -8.33
CA PRO A 13 -14.28 2.50 -7.74
C PRO A 13 -13.61 1.19 -7.29
N TYR A 14 -12.31 1.02 -7.53
CA TYR A 14 -11.46 -0.04 -7.04
C TYR A 14 -10.27 0.62 -6.37
N TRP A 15 -10.25 0.60 -5.04
CA TRP A 15 -9.14 1.10 -4.27
C TRP A 15 -8.65 0.02 -3.32
N LEU A 16 -7.34 -0.18 -3.34
CA LEU A 16 -6.65 -1.12 -2.48
C LEU A 16 -6.07 -0.35 -1.30
N LYS A 17 -6.06 -0.97 -0.12
CA LYS A 17 -5.32 -0.49 1.03
C LYS A 17 -3.98 -1.20 1.08
N VAL A 18 -2.91 -0.45 1.30
CA VAL A 18 -1.58 -0.96 1.56
C VAL A 18 -1.22 -0.60 2.99
N ALA A 19 -0.68 -1.56 3.74
CA ALA A 19 -0.13 -1.34 5.07
C ALA A 19 1.33 -1.80 5.08
N ASP A 20 2.16 -1.01 5.75
CA ASP A 20 3.58 -1.26 5.95
C ASP A 20 3.82 -1.43 7.45
N PHE A 21 4.42 -2.57 7.83
CA PHE A 21 4.72 -2.96 9.21
C PHE A 21 6.17 -3.42 9.31
N ASP A 22 6.75 -3.39 10.51
CA ASP A 22 8.09 -3.95 10.74
C ASP A 22 8.17 -5.45 10.36
N SER A 23 7.06 -6.17 10.54
CA SER A 23 6.90 -7.58 10.16
C SER A 23 6.67 -7.80 8.65
N GLY A 24 6.39 -6.76 7.87
CA GLY A 24 6.22 -6.81 6.42
C GLY A 24 5.04 -6.00 5.90
N GLY A 25 4.57 -6.35 4.71
CA GLY A 25 3.53 -5.60 4.00
C GLY A 25 2.19 -6.33 3.97
N ALA A 26 1.10 -5.58 3.87
CA ALA A 26 -0.20 -6.16 3.57
C ALA A 26 -0.97 -5.33 2.53
N ILE A 27 -1.62 -6.01 1.59
CA ILE A 27 -2.50 -5.39 0.59
C ILE A 27 -3.91 -5.96 0.74
N ARG A 28 -4.92 -5.09 0.83
CA ARG A 28 -6.33 -5.49 0.93
C ARG A 28 -7.20 -4.77 -0.09
N ASP A 29 -8.07 -5.50 -0.76
CA ASP A 29 -9.16 -4.92 -1.55
C ASP A 29 -10.20 -4.27 -0.64
N ASN A 30 -10.50 -2.99 -0.87
CA ASN A 30 -11.53 -2.32 -0.08
C ASN A 30 -12.95 -2.77 -0.42
N LYS A 31 -13.22 -3.19 -1.67
CA LYS A 31 -14.52 -3.74 -2.08
C LYS A 31 -14.74 -5.14 -1.54
N HIS A 32 -13.70 -5.97 -1.51
CA HIS A 32 -13.77 -7.37 -1.08
C HIS A 32 -13.08 -7.58 0.27
N ARG A 33 -13.58 -6.89 1.31
CA ARG A 33 -12.96 -6.90 2.65
C ARG A 33 -12.98 -8.28 3.32
N ASP A 34 -13.94 -9.09 2.92
CA ASP A 34 -14.21 -10.45 3.37
C ASP A 34 -13.19 -11.47 2.84
N LEU A 35 -12.50 -11.17 1.73
CA LEU A 35 -11.46 -12.05 1.17
C LEU A 35 -10.12 -11.99 1.91
N GLY A 36 -9.99 -11.16 2.94
CA GLY A 36 -8.76 -11.00 3.70
C GLY A 36 -7.71 -10.14 2.99
N ALA A 37 -6.48 -10.12 3.53
CA ALA A 37 -5.37 -9.35 2.98
C ALA A 37 -4.25 -10.29 2.50
N LEU A 38 -3.63 -9.96 1.38
CA LEU A 38 -2.36 -10.55 0.96
C LEU A 38 -1.25 -10.01 1.86
N GLN A 39 -0.54 -10.91 2.53
CA GLN A 39 0.55 -10.56 3.44
C GLN A 39 1.88 -10.95 2.82
N PHE A 40 2.86 -10.08 2.99
CA PHE A 40 4.22 -10.24 2.49
C PHE A 40 5.19 -10.22 3.69
N PRO A 41 6.09 -11.20 3.82
CA PRO A 41 7.16 -11.17 4.80
C PRO A 41 8.03 -9.91 4.69
N SER A 42 8.57 -9.44 5.82
CA SER A 42 9.41 -8.24 5.91
C SER A 42 10.53 -8.16 4.87
N ALA A 43 11.25 -9.26 4.65
CA ALA A 43 12.38 -9.29 3.71
C ALA A 43 11.93 -9.02 2.26
N GLU A 44 10.88 -9.71 1.81
CA GLU A 44 10.35 -9.59 0.45
C GLU A 44 9.69 -8.23 0.22
N TRP A 45 8.96 -7.73 1.23
CA TRP A 45 8.34 -6.42 1.16
C TRP A 45 9.36 -5.28 1.03
N ARG A 46 10.45 -5.34 1.81
CA ARG A 46 11.54 -4.36 1.72
C ARG A 46 12.27 -4.43 0.38
N ALA A 47 12.52 -5.64 -0.12
CA ALA A 47 13.15 -5.84 -1.43
C ALA A 47 12.27 -5.25 -2.55
N PHE A 48 10.97 -5.50 -2.51
CA PHE A 48 10.00 -4.93 -3.44
C PHE A 48 10.00 -3.39 -3.41
N LEU A 49 9.93 -2.79 -2.22
CA LEU A 49 9.96 -1.33 -2.07
C LEU A 49 11.27 -0.71 -2.56
N SER A 50 12.41 -1.37 -2.34
CA SER A 50 13.69 -0.92 -2.89
C SER A 50 13.66 -0.95 -4.41
N ALA A 51 13.25 -2.08 -5.01
CA ALA A 51 13.21 -2.22 -6.46
C ALA A 51 12.29 -1.20 -7.14
N ILE A 52 11.14 -0.86 -6.54
CA ILE A 52 10.29 0.24 -7.03
C ILE A 52 11.04 1.58 -6.99
N LYS A 53 11.73 1.86 -5.88
CA LYS A 53 12.43 3.13 -5.70
C LYS A 53 13.62 3.27 -6.65
N ASP A 54 14.27 2.16 -6.94
CA ASP A 54 15.41 2.08 -7.83
C ASP A 54 14.98 2.05 -9.31
N GLY A 55 13.69 1.83 -9.59
CA GLY A 55 13.12 1.81 -10.94
C GLY A 55 13.37 0.49 -11.68
N ASP A 56 13.67 -0.58 -10.94
CA ASP A 56 13.97 -1.91 -11.47
C ASP A 56 12.71 -2.71 -11.85
N ILE A 57 11.52 -2.15 -11.58
CA ILE A 57 10.19 -2.70 -11.89
C ILE A 57 9.21 -1.61 -12.30
#